data_AF-A0A7X6QG51-F1
#
_entry.id   AF-A0A7X6QG51-F1
#
_cell.length_a   1.000
_cell.length_b   1.000
_cell.length_c   1.000
_cell.angle_alpha   90.00
_cell.angle_beta   90.00
_cell.angle_gamma   90.00
#
_symmetry.space_group_name_H-M   'P 1'
#
loop_
_entity.id
_entity.type
_entity.pdbx_description
1 polymer ?
#
loop_
_entity_poly.entity_id
_entity_poly.type
_entity_poly.pdbx_seq_one_letter_code
_entity_poly.pdbx_strand_id
1 'polypeptide(L)'
;MTNTVADGYIIAQEPTEYVDLLMDSGQHIVIQLDRNSAPVTVANFQKLVGESYYDRIIFHRIIEGFMIQGCDPTGTGPGGSEECIKGEFV
;
A
#
# COMPACT_ATOMS: atom_id res chain seq x y z
N MET A 1 21.86 6.64 -8.19
CA MET A 1 20.62 7.39 -8.50
C MET A 1 19.49 6.53 -7.96
N THR A 2 18.90 6.91 -6.84
CA THR A 2 17.76 6.16 -6.27
C THR A 2 16.57 6.41 -7.19
N ASN A 3 16.17 5.42 -7.97
CA ASN A 3 14.93 5.48 -8.73
C ASN A 3 13.80 5.77 -7.73
N THR A 4 13.20 6.94 -7.85
CA THR A 4 12.08 7.35 -6.99
C THR A 4 10.78 6.63 -7.39
N VAL A 5 10.80 5.95 -8.53
CA VAL A 5 9.66 5.27 -9.15
C VAL A 5 10.15 3.99 -9.83
N ALA A 6 9.31 2.95 -9.83
CA ALA A 6 9.53 1.71 -10.53
C ALA A 6 9.83 1.90 -12.03
N ASP A 7 10.66 1.02 -12.60
CA ASP A 7 11.01 1.05 -14.02
C ASP A 7 9.77 0.93 -14.92
N GLY A 8 9.66 1.82 -15.90
CA GLY A 8 8.51 1.87 -16.81
C GLY A 8 7.30 2.66 -16.31
N TYR A 9 7.39 3.24 -15.10
CA TYR A 9 6.36 4.10 -14.52
C TYR A 9 6.86 5.54 -14.36
N ILE A 10 5.91 6.46 -14.23
CA ILE A 10 6.15 7.87 -13.92
C ILE A 10 5.30 8.28 -12.72
N ILE A 11 5.74 9.28 -11.96
CA ILE A 11 4.92 9.87 -10.91
C ILE A 11 3.69 10.50 -11.57
N ALA A 12 2.51 10.00 -11.21
CA ALA A 12 1.26 10.58 -11.65
C ALA A 12 1.01 11.90 -10.90
N GLN A 13 0.47 12.90 -11.62
CA GLN A 13 0.05 14.17 -11.00
C GLN A 13 -1.31 14.04 -10.30
N GLU A 14 -2.08 13.01 -10.64
CA GLU A 14 -3.41 12.72 -10.12
C GLU A 14 -3.47 11.27 -9.63
N PRO A 15 -4.37 10.93 -8.68
CA PRO A 15 -4.52 9.56 -8.20
C PRO A 15 -4.85 8.59 -9.33
N THR A 16 -4.08 7.50 -9.42
CA THR A 16 -4.31 6.41 -10.39
C THR A 16 -4.62 5.10 -9.67
N GLU A 17 -5.02 4.09 -10.42
CA GLU A 17 -5.18 2.72 -9.89
C GLU A 17 -3.84 2.02 -9.66
N TYR A 18 -2.70 2.64 -9.97
CA TYR A 18 -1.38 2.09 -9.72
C TYR A 18 -0.74 2.76 -8.50
N VAL A 19 -0.18 1.94 -7.62
CA VAL A 19 0.58 2.37 -6.44
C VAL A 19 1.93 1.69 -6.46
N ASP A 20 3.00 2.47 -6.29
CA ASP A 20 4.37 1.97 -6.20
C ASP A 20 4.83 1.98 -4.75
N LEU A 21 5.21 0.80 -4.23
CA LEU A 21 5.80 0.65 -2.90
C LEU A 21 7.32 0.55 -3.08
N LEU A 22 8.02 1.63 -2.75
CA LEU A 22 9.47 1.65 -2.66
C LEU A 22 9.93 1.07 -1.31
N MET A 23 10.67 -0.02 -1.37
CA MET A 23 11.28 -0.67 -0.21
C MET A 23 12.63 -0.05 0.14
N ASP A 24 13.05 -0.16 1.40
CA ASP A 24 14.39 0.27 1.85
C ASP A 24 15.53 -0.47 1.14
N SER A 25 15.26 -1.68 0.60
CA SER A 25 16.19 -2.40 -0.28
C SER A 25 16.40 -1.75 -1.65
N GLY A 26 15.66 -0.68 -1.98
CA GLY A 26 15.62 -0.07 -3.31
C GLY A 26 14.78 -0.86 -4.32
N GLN A 27 14.03 -1.86 -3.86
CA GLN A 27 13.13 -2.65 -4.70
C GLN A 27 11.73 -2.05 -4.72
N HIS A 28 11.02 -2.27 -5.83
CA HIS A 28 9.69 -1.73 -6.05
C HIS A 28 8.65 -2.84 -6.12
N ILE A 29 7.47 -2.60 -5.54
CA ILE A 29 6.28 -3.42 -5.71
C ILE A 29 5.18 -2.53 -6.28
N VAL A 30 4.83 -2.74 -7.54
CA VAL A 30 3.73 -2.02 -8.18
C VAL A 30 2.44 -2.82 -8.05
N ILE A 31 1.43 -2.18 -7.48
CA ILE A 31 0.11 -2.76 -7.23
C ILE A 31 -0.91 -2.05 -8.12
N GLN A 32 -1.72 -2.82 -8.84
CA GLN A 32 -2.92 -2.32 -9.50
C GLN A 32 -4.14 -2.54 -8.60
N LEU A 33 -4.93 -1.49 -8.39
CA LEU A 33 -6.12 -1.47 -7.54
C LEU A 33 -7.36 -1.80 -8.36
N ASP A 34 -8.18 -2.73 -7.86
CA ASP A 34 -9.47 -3.08 -8.48
C ASP A 34 -10.62 -2.35 -7.79
N ARG A 35 -10.93 -1.16 -8.31
CA ARG A 35 -12.04 -0.34 -7.79
C ARG A 35 -13.41 -0.96 -8.07
N ASN A 36 -13.54 -1.85 -9.05
CA ASN A 36 -14.83 -2.45 -9.38
C ASN A 36 -15.24 -3.47 -8.32
N SER A 37 -14.30 -4.27 -7.82
CA SER A 37 -14.56 -5.25 -6.78
C SER A 37 -14.63 -4.68 -5.36
N ALA A 38 -13.80 -3.68 -5.03
CA ALA A 38 -13.70 -3.14 -3.68
C ALA A 38 -13.56 -1.60 -3.67
N PRO A 39 -14.61 -0.85 -4.06
CA PRO A 39 -14.53 0.60 -4.23
C PRO A 39 -14.21 1.35 -2.93
N VAL A 40 -14.75 0.94 -1.78
CA VAL A 40 -14.49 1.61 -0.49
C VAL A 40 -13.06 1.34 -0.04
N THR A 41 -12.59 0.11 -0.21
CA THR A 41 -11.23 -0.31 0.15
C THR A 41 -10.18 0.43 -0.68
N VAL A 42 -10.39 0.52 -1.99
CA VAL A 42 -9.50 1.24 -2.90
C VAL A 42 -9.45 2.73 -2.58
N ALA A 43 -10.60 3.35 -2.33
CA ALA A 43 -10.66 4.77 -1.98
C ALA A 43 -9.92 5.07 -0.66
N ASN A 44 -10.13 4.25 0.37
CA ASN A 44 -9.44 4.39 1.64
C ASN A 44 -7.92 4.19 1.50
N PHE A 45 -7.49 3.17 0.75
CA PHE A 45 -6.07 2.92 0.50
C PHE A 45 -5.40 4.09 -0.22
N GLN A 46 -6.01 4.62 -1.28
CA GLN A 46 -5.48 5.77 -2.01
C GLN A 46 -5.40 7.04 -1.14
N LYS A 47 -6.39 7.27 -0.28
CA LYS A 47 -6.35 8.36 0.71
C LYS A 47 -5.13 8.23 1.62
N LEU A 48 -4.93 7.06 2.23
CA LEU A 48 -3.80 6.82 3.14
C LEU A 48 -2.44 6.92 2.43
N VAL A 49 -2.34 6.49 1.17
CA VAL A 49 -1.15 6.70 0.33
C VAL A 49 -0.90 8.20 0.11
N GLY A 50 -1.93 8.97 -0.24
CA GLY A 50 -1.83 10.43 -0.44
C GLY A 50 -1.48 11.22 0.82
N GLU A 51 -1.78 10.66 1.99
CA GLU A 51 -1.41 11.20 3.31
C GLU A 51 -0.02 10.74 3.77
N SER A 52 0.75 10.02 2.94
CA SER A 52 2.05 9.43 3.29
C SER A 52 1.99 8.50 4.52
N TYR A 53 0.83 7.91 4.80
CA TYR A 53 0.61 7.11 6.00
C TYR A 53 1.49 5.87 6.06
N TYR A 54 1.78 5.26 4.91
CA TYR A 54 2.56 4.02 4.83
C TYR A 54 4.07 4.22 4.81
N ASP A 55 4.55 5.47 4.82
CA ASP A 55 5.97 5.76 4.76
C ASP A 55 6.69 5.22 6.00
N ARG A 56 7.79 4.51 5.77
CA ARG A 56 8.65 3.90 6.82
C ARG A 56 7.93 2.86 7.68
N ILE A 57 6.84 2.27 7.19
CA ILE A 57 6.18 1.13 7.83
C ILE A 57 6.84 -0.19 7.39
N ILE A 58 6.98 -1.13 8.32
CA ILE A 58 7.55 -2.45 8.08
C ILE A 58 6.47 -3.49 7.74
N PHE A 59 6.88 -4.57 7.07
CA PHE A 59 6.15 -5.83 7.06
C PHE A 59 6.44 -6.58 8.36
N HIS A 60 5.56 -6.47 9.35
CA HIS A 60 5.75 -7.08 10.67
C HIS A 60 5.41 -8.58 10.68
N ARG A 61 4.75 -9.11 9.65
CA ARG A 61 4.41 -10.53 9.55
C ARG A 61 4.70 -11.08 8.15
N ILE A 62 5.61 -12.05 8.09
CA ILE A 62 6.06 -12.71 6.86
C ILE A 62 5.87 -14.22 7.06
N ILE A 63 5.08 -14.85 6.20
CA ILE A 63 4.87 -16.31 6.21
C ILE A 63 5.25 -16.85 4.85
N GLU A 64 6.31 -17.65 4.84
CA GLU A 64 6.81 -18.31 3.64
C GLU A 64 5.73 -19.19 2.99
N GLY A 65 5.57 -19.07 1.68
CA GLY A 65 4.55 -19.80 0.91
C GLY A 65 3.12 -19.31 1.11
N PHE A 66 2.90 -18.21 1.85
CA PHE A 66 1.56 -17.68 2.08
C PHE A 66 1.42 -16.19 1.78
N MET A 67 1.87 -15.31 2.69
CA MET A 67 1.64 -13.88 2.55
C MET A 67 2.63 -13.03 3.36
N ILE A 68 2.63 -11.74 3.06
CA ILE A 68 3.21 -10.67 3.86
C ILE A 68 2.10 -9.74 4.34
N GLN A 69 2.21 -9.27 5.58
CA GLN A 69 1.29 -8.30 6.18
C GLN A 69 2.11 -7.16 6.80
N GLY A 70 1.67 -5.93 6.53
CA GLY A 70 2.30 -4.70 6.99
C GLY A 70 1.24 -3.67 7.38
N CYS A 71 1.48 -2.40 7.08
CA CYS A 71 0.51 -1.31 7.24
C CYS A 71 0.11 -0.96 8.68
N ASP A 72 0.87 -1.44 9.68
CA ASP A 72 0.73 -1.04 11.09
C ASP A 72 1.89 -0.10 11.47
N PRO A 73 1.62 1.19 11.78
CA PRO A 73 2.66 2.15 12.15
C PRO A 73 3.44 1.78 13.41
N THR A 74 2.84 0.99 14.31
CA THR A 74 3.52 0.50 15.52
C THR A 74 4.44 -0.67 15.23
N GLY A 75 4.24 -1.36 14.10
CA GLY A 75 4.95 -2.59 13.76
C GLY A 75 4.63 -3.78 14.66
N THR A 76 3.61 -3.69 15.51
CA THR A 76 3.31 -4.73 16.53
C THR A 76 2.21 -5.71 16.11
N GLY A 77 1.43 -5.39 15.07
CA GLY A 77 0.31 -6.19 14.55
C GLY A 77 -1.09 -5.60 14.80
N PRO A 78 -1.46 -5.15 16.01
CA PRO A 78 -2.81 -4.68 16.32
C PRO A 78 -3.08 -3.21 15.97
N GLY A 79 -2.11 -2.46 15.44
CA GLY A 79 -2.35 -1.09 14.99
C GLY A 79 -3.03 -1.01 13.62
N GLY A 80 -3.21 0.21 13.13
CA GLY A 80 -3.87 0.47 11.85
C GLY A 80 -4.35 1.91 11.72
N SER A 81 -5.06 2.22 10.64
CA SER A 81 -5.70 3.53 10.45
C SER A 81 -6.80 3.74 11.49
N GLU A 82 -7.08 4.99 11.83
CA GLU A 82 -8.17 5.32 12.78
C GLU A 82 -9.54 4.92 12.23
N GLU A 83 -9.69 4.97 10.90
CA GLU A 83 -10.93 4.64 10.21
C GLU A 83 -11.04 3.13 9.97
N CYS A 84 -12.11 2.53 10.49
CA CYS A 84 -12.51 1.17 10.16
C CYS A 84 -13.51 1.18 9.00
N ILE A 85 -13.16 0.55 7.89
CA ILE A 85 -14.05 0.41 6.73
C ILE A 85 -14.80 -0.91 6.75
N LYS A 86 -15.96 -0.95 6.08
CA LYS A 86 -16.73 -2.19 5.92
C LYS A 86 -16.04 -3.13 4.92
N GLY A 87 -15.98 -4.42 5.24
CA GLY A 87 -15.46 -5.43 4.32
C GLY A 87 -16.30 -5.56 3.04
N GLU A 88 -15.61 -5.64 1.91
CA GLU A 88 -16.18 -5.82 0.57
C GLU A 88 -15.80 -7.21 0.06
N PHE A 89 -16.80 -8.06 -0.14
CA PHE A 89 -16.62 -9.44 -0.60
C PHE A 89 -17.61 -9.71 -1.73
N VAL A 90 -17.11 -10.35 -2.79
CA VAL A 90 -17.88 -10.81 -3.96
C VAL A 90 -18.28 -12.26 -3.83
#